data_AF-A0A7S1P9S2-F1
#
_entry.id   AF-A0A7S1P9S2-F1
#
_cell.length_a   1.000
_cell.length_b   1.000
_cell.length_c   1.000
_cell.angle_alpha   90.00
_cell.angle_beta   90.00
_cell.angle_gamma   90.00
#
_symmetry.space_group_name_H-M   'P 1'
#
loop_
_entity.id
_entity.type
_entity.pdbx_description
1 polymer ?
#
loop_
_entity_poly.entity_id
_entity_poly.type
_entity_poly.pdbx_seq_one_letter_code
_entity_poly.pdbx_strand_id
1 'polypeptide(L)'
;GKFSNINLKCYKKCGLFPAPEERYEVSAEHNSTKHGARRLVKCRTASGFFNRENPLDNQEEVQCEDGKWQALVLNCQPRCPAYQNETGYKVATGYLVEPNDLQAKSDDEEMSLREAEEGAALPDNKTKWGLFPGAERILDCGPNHMPDELVTETGQKVLPGKD
;
A
#
# COMPACT_ATOMS: atom_id res chain seq x y z
N GLY A 1 9.87 -14.19 57.04
CA GLY A 1 9.38 -13.78 55.71
C GLY A 1 8.05 -14.46 55.43
N LYS A 2 7.12 -13.78 54.76
CA LYS A 2 5.87 -14.41 54.26
C LYS A 2 6.12 -14.84 52.82
N PHE A 3 6.03 -16.13 52.54
CA PHE A 3 6.00 -16.64 51.17
C PHE A 3 4.54 -16.67 50.71
N SER A 4 4.28 -16.22 49.48
CA SER A 4 2.98 -16.39 48.83
C SER A 4 3.02 -17.61 47.90
N ASN A 5 1.85 -18.21 47.64
CA ASN A 5 1.73 -19.25 46.63
C ASN A 5 1.97 -18.64 45.25
N ILE A 6 3.00 -19.12 44.54
CA ILE A 6 3.25 -18.80 43.14
C ILE A 6 2.49 -19.82 42.29
N ASN A 7 1.53 -19.36 41.50
CA ASN A 7 0.86 -20.19 40.50
C ASN A 7 1.76 -20.31 39.27
N LEU A 8 2.50 -21.40 39.17
CA LEU A 8 3.30 -21.73 37.99
C LEU A 8 2.39 -22.30 36.90
N LYS A 9 2.40 -21.68 35.72
CA LYS A 9 1.75 -22.20 34.51
C LYS A 9 2.79 -22.86 33.62
N CYS A 10 2.56 -24.11 33.27
CA CYS A 10 3.39 -24.86 32.32
C CYS A 10 2.79 -24.72 30.92
N TYR A 11 3.64 -24.48 29.91
CA TYR A 11 3.23 -24.38 28.52
C TYR A 11 4.06 -25.32 27.64
N LYS A 12 3.46 -25.80 26.56
CA LYS A 12 4.15 -26.66 25.59
C LYS A 12 5.16 -25.85 24.76
N LYS A 13 6.21 -26.54 24.30
CA LYS A 13 7.17 -26.01 23.31
C LYS A 13 6.58 -26.15 21.91
N CYS A 14 6.80 -25.16 21.03
CA CYS A 14 6.20 -25.17 19.68
C CYS A 14 6.95 -26.02 18.64
N GLY A 15 8.11 -26.57 19.00
CA GLY A 15 8.97 -27.25 18.04
C GLY A 15 9.68 -26.25 17.10
N LEU A 16 10.23 -26.77 16.00
CA LEU A 16 10.83 -25.93 14.96
C LEU A 16 9.74 -25.07 14.30
N PHE A 17 10.07 -23.81 14.01
CA PHE A 17 9.19 -22.98 13.19
C PHE A 17 9.07 -23.65 11.79
N PRO A 18 7.86 -23.86 11.26
CA PRO A 18 7.71 -24.47 9.94
C PRO A 18 8.47 -23.62 8.94
N ALA A 19 9.41 -24.23 8.20
CA ALA A 19 10.20 -23.52 7.21
C ALA A 19 9.22 -22.93 6.18
N PRO A 20 9.11 -21.59 6.08
CA PRO A 20 8.20 -21.01 5.12
C PRO A 20 8.76 -21.23 3.71
N GLU A 21 7.89 -21.09 2.70
CA GLU A 21 8.28 -21.22 1.30
C GLU A 21 9.43 -20.27 0.92
N GLU A 22 10.07 -20.50 -0.23
CA GLU A 22 11.18 -19.69 -0.77
C GLU A 22 10.89 -18.17 -0.87
N ARG A 23 9.61 -17.77 -0.82
CA ARG A 23 9.17 -16.37 -0.84
C ARG A 23 9.36 -15.62 0.50
N TYR A 24 9.75 -16.32 1.56
CA TYR A 24 9.94 -15.74 2.90
C TYR A 24 11.40 -15.88 3.39
N GLU A 25 11.76 -15.01 4.32
CA GLU A 25 12.99 -15.05 5.11
C GLU A 25 12.62 -15.03 6.60
N VAL A 26 13.22 -15.90 7.41
CA VAL A 26 12.97 -15.95 8.86
C VAL A 26 14.23 -15.53 9.60
N SER A 27 14.11 -14.63 10.57
CA SER A 27 15.26 -14.19 11.36
C SER A 27 15.87 -15.36 12.16
N ALA A 28 17.20 -15.48 12.09
CA ALA A 28 17.96 -16.49 12.83
C ALA A 28 18.24 -16.08 14.28
N GLU A 29 17.86 -14.86 14.67
CA GLU A 29 18.34 -14.18 15.88
C GLU A 29 17.93 -14.88 17.17
N HIS A 30 16.87 -15.69 17.12
CA HIS A 30 16.41 -16.48 18.25
C HIS A 30 16.00 -17.87 17.77
N ASN A 31 16.71 -18.93 18.17
CA ASN A 31 16.32 -20.32 17.88
C ASN A 31 15.50 -20.99 19.00
N SER A 32 14.94 -20.19 19.92
CA SER A 32 14.13 -20.71 21.02
C SER A 32 12.82 -21.31 20.50
N THR A 33 12.43 -22.45 21.08
CA THR A 33 11.15 -23.13 20.82
C THR A 33 10.23 -23.11 22.06
N LYS A 34 10.61 -22.35 23.09
CA LYS A 34 9.84 -22.17 24.32
C LYS A 34 8.60 -21.30 24.06
N HIS A 35 7.56 -21.48 24.86
CA HIS A 35 6.42 -20.57 24.88
C HIS A 35 6.88 -19.10 25.01
N GLY A 36 6.26 -18.22 24.24
CA GLY A 36 6.62 -16.81 24.14
C GLY A 36 7.77 -16.52 23.18
N ALA A 37 8.46 -17.54 22.64
CA ALA A 37 9.45 -17.34 21.58
C ALA A 37 8.82 -16.64 20.38
N ARG A 38 9.59 -15.75 19.74
CA ARG A 38 9.16 -14.95 18.60
C ARG A 38 10.05 -15.22 17.39
N ARG A 39 9.51 -15.03 16.20
CA ARG A 39 10.24 -15.02 14.92
C ARG A 39 9.79 -13.83 14.10
N LEU A 40 10.74 -13.16 13.48
CA LEU A 40 10.45 -12.14 12.48
C LEU A 40 10.49 -12.81 11.11
N VAL A 41 9.37 -12.83 10.43
CA VAL A 41 9.22 -13.34 9.07
C VAL A 41 9.15 -12.14 8.13
N LYS A 42 9.93 -12.15 7.05
CA LYS A 42 9.99 -11.10 6.05
C LYS A 42 9.72 -11.65 4.66
N CYS A 43 9.19 -10.85 3.76
CA CYS A 43 9.21 -11.19 2.34
C CYS A 43 10.65 -11.15 1.81
N ARG A 44 11.01 -12.10 0.94
CA ARG A 44 12.31 -12.15 0.27
C ARG A 44 12.36 -11.10 -0.85
N THR A 45 12.56 -9.84 -0.48
CA THR A 45 12.58 -8.70 -1.41
C THR A 45 13.74 -8.80 -2.41
N ALA A 46 14.86 -9.41 -2.03
CA ALA A 46 15.97 -9.70 -2.93
C ALA A 46 15.60 -10.63 -4.10
N SER A 47 14.53 -11.42 -3.95
CA SER A 47 13.96 -12.27 -5.00
C SER A 47 12.67 -11.70 -5.61
N GLY A 48 12.38 -10.43 -5.35
CA GLY A 48 11.23 -9.73 -5.92
C GLY A 48 9.88 -10.04 -5.27
N PHE A 49 9.86 -10.60 -4.06
CA PHE A 49 8.63 -10.82 -3.31
C PHE A 49 8.32 -9.66 -2.35
N PHE A 50 7.04 -9.25 -2.31
CA PHE A 50 6.53 -8.15 -1.50
C PHE A 50 5.21 -8.56 -0.85
N ASN A 51 4.86 -7.91 0.25
CA ASN A 51 3.57 -8.06 0.90
C ASN A 51 2.47 -7.53 -0.04
N ARG A 52 1.50 -8.39 -0.37
CA ARG A 52 0.38 -8.06 -1.26
C ARG A 52 -0.51 -6.96 -0.69
N GLU A 53 -0.78 -7.01 0.61
CA GLU A 53 -1.72 -6.11 1.26
C GLU A 53 -1.08 -4.73 1.54
N ASN A 54 0.21 -4.70 1.88
CA ASN A 54 0.95 -3.46 2.10
C ASN A 54 2.43 -3.59 1.72
N PRO A 55 2.86 -3.14 0.52
CA PRO A 55 4.24 -3.23 0.07
C PRO A 55 5.26 -2.47 0.93
N LEU A 56 4.83 -1.54 1.79
CA LEU A 56 5.71 -0.83 2.72
C LEU A 56 5.97 -1.63 4.01
N ASP A 57 5.13 -2.60 4.33
CA ASP A 57 5.23 -3.43 5.52
C ASP A 57 5.46 -4.91 5.15
N ASN A 58 6.72 -5.25 4.84
CA ASN A 58 7.10 -6.58 4.34
C ASN A 58 7.49 -7.57 5.44
N GLN A 59 6.99 -7.42 6.66
CA GLN A 59 7.38 -8.27 7.78
C GLN A 59 6.25 -8.54 8.78
N GLU A 60 6.34 -9.65 9.49
CA GLU A 60 5.41 -10.04 10.55
C GLU A 60 6.16 -10.74 11.69
N GLU A 61 5.83 -10.42 12.94
CA GLU A 61 6.31 -11.14 14.11
C GLU A 61 5.31 -12.24 14.50
N VAL A 62 5.75 -13.50 14.51
CA VAL A 62 4.94 -14.64 14.93
C VAL A 62 5.43 -15.20 16.26
N GLN A 63 4.50 -15.52 17.15
CA GLN A 63 4.78 -15.99 18.50
C GLN A 63 4.41 -17.47 18.72
N CYS A 64 5.16 -18.14 19.59
CA CYS A 64 4.87 -19.48 20.09
C CYS A 64 3.89 -19.44 21.26
N GLU A 65 2.67 -19.93 21.07
CA GLU A 65 1.59 -19.99 22.06
C GLU A 65 1.19 -21.44 22.36
N ASP A 66 1.43 -21.87 23.60
CA ASP A 66 1.14 -23.22 24.11
C ASP A 66 1.39 -24.38 23.12
N GLY A 67 2.59 -24.40 22.56
CA GLY A 67 3.01 -25.48 21.66
C GLY A 67 2.60 -25.30 20.20
N LYS A 68 2.03 -24.16 19.82
CA LYS A 68 1.72 -23.83 18.43
C LYS A 68 2.28 -22.46 18.06
N TRP A 69 2.85 -22.33 16.87
CA TRP A 69 3.15 -21.02 16.32
C TRP A 69 1.86 -20.34 15.87
N GLN A 70 1.78 -19.02 16.06
CA GLN A 70 0.72 -18.20 15.48
C GLN A 70 0.69 -18.37 13.95
N ALA A 71 -0.50 -18.24 13.37
CA ALA A 71 -0.67 -18.30 11.92
C ALA A 71 -0.03 -17.07 11.27
N LEU A 72 0.74 -17.30 10.20
CA LEU A 72 1.34 -16.23 9.40
C LEU A 72 0.25 -15.60 8.53
N VAL A 73 0.04 -14.29 8.66
CA VAL A 73 -0.92 -13.51 7.85
C VAL A 73 -0.21 -12.85 6.67
N LEU A 74 1.12 -12.64 6.76
CA LEU A 74 1.97 -12.05 5.73
C LEU A 74 1.89 -12.86 4.43
N ASN A 75 1.37 -12.23 3.39
CA ASN A 75 1.19 -12.83 2.08
C ASN A 75 2.20 -12.25 1.07
N CYS A 76 3.36 -12.88 0.99
CA CYS A 76 4.41 -12.46 0.05
C CYS A 76 4.11 -12.97 -1.35
N GLN A 77 3.98 -12.06 -2.30
CA GLN A 77 3.71 -12.32 -3.72
C GLN A 77 4.80 -11.66 -4.58
N PRO A 78 5.11 -12.20 -5.77
CA PRO A 78 6.05 -11.56 -6.67
C PRO A 78 5.52 -10.20 -7.13
N ARG A 79 6.42 -9.23 -7.29
CA ARG A 79 6.09 -7.97 -7.95
C ARG A 79 5.67 -8.24 -9.38
N CYS A 80 4.74 -7.46 -9.87
CA CYS A 80 4.24 -7.69 -11.20
C CYS A 80 4.94 -6.76 -12.18
N PRO A 81 5.08 -7.18 -13.45
CA PRO A 81 5.76 -6.39 -14.44
C PRO A 81 5.09 -5.03 -14.60
N ALA A 82 5.88 -4.02 -14.93
CA ALA A 82 5.39 -2.70 -15.27
C ALA A 82 4.27 -2.82 -16.31
N TYR A 83 3.16 -2.14 -16.04
CA TYR A 83 2.01 -2.14 -16.95
C TYR A 83 2.43 -1.56 -18.31
N GLN A 84 2.40 -2.40 -19.35
CA GLN A 84 2.67 -1.98 -20.72
C GLN A 84 1.34 -1.64 -21.40
N ASN A 85 1.13 -0.35 -21.66
CA ASN A 85 -0.03 0.08 -22.42
C ASN A 85 0.26 0.03 -23.91
N GLU A 86 -0.13 -1.05 -24.59
CA GLU A 86 -0.02 -1.15 -26.05
C GLU A 86 -0.98 -0.20 -26.79
N THR A 87 -2.01 0.29 -26.09
CA THR A 87 -3.09 1.10 -26.68
C THR A 87 -2.96 2.61 -26.48
N GLY A 88 -1.82 3.09 -25.95
CA GLY A 88 -1.51 4.52 -25.89
C GLY A 88 -2.28 5.33 -24.83
N TYR A 89 -3.02 4.70 -23.91
CA TYR A 89 -3.60 5.44 -22.78
C TYR A 89 -2.51 5.80 -21.77
N LYS A 90 -2.52 7.06 -21.33
CA LYS A 90 -1.67 7.52 -20.24
C LYS A 90 -2.38 7.23 -18.93
N VAL A 91 -1.71 6.55 -17.99
CA VAL A 91 -2.18 6.49 -16.61
C VAL A 91 -2.05 7.91 -16.07
N ALA A 92 -3.17 8.54 -15.73
CA ALA A 92 -3.15 9.85 -15.11
C ALA A 92 -2.63 9.68 -13.67
N THR A 93 -1.36 9.96 -13.45
CA THR A 93 -0.78 10.12 -12.11
C THR A 93 -1.25 11.46 -11.56
N GLY A 94 -2.49 11.52 -11.11
CA GLY A 94 -3.08 12.67 -10.44
C GLY A 94 -3.82 12.19 -9.21
N TYR A 95 -3.68 12.92 -8.09
CA TYR A 95 -4.60 12.75 -6.98
C TYR A 95 -6.01 13.07 -7.49
N LEU A 96 -6.95 12.14 -7.27
CA LEU A 96 -8.36 12.44 -7.42
C LEU A 96 -8.68 13.50 -6.36
N VAL A 97 -8.64 14.76 -6.75
CA VAL A 97 -9.16 15.84 -5.92
C VAL A 97 -10.66 15.62 -5.90
N GLU A 98 -11.22 15.33 -4.73
CA GLU A 98 -12.67 15.19 -4.63
C GLU A 98 -13.33 16.48 -5.14
N PRO A 99 -14.43 16.40 -5.90
CA PRO A 99 -15.10 17.58 -6.46
C PRO A 99 -15.46 18.65 -5.42
N ASN A 100 -15.52 18.30 -4.13
CA ASN A 100 -15.84 19.22 -3.05
C ASN A 100 -14.67 20.13 -2.61
N ASP A 101 -13.42 19.86 -2.98
CA ASP A 101 -12.29 20.75 -2.67
C ASP A 101 -12.15 21.92 -3.68
N LEU A 102 -12.99 21.94 -4.71
CA LEU A 102 -13.10 23.06 -5.66
C LEU A 102 -14.14 24.12 -5.25
N GLN A 103 -14.76 24.01 -4.08
CA GLN A 103 -15.66 25.06 -3.58
C GLN A 103 -14.90 26.30 -3.12
N ALA A 104 -14.74 27.22 -4.08
CA ALA A 104 -15.01 28.64 -3.96
C ALA A 104 -14.34 29.36 -2.78
N LYS A 105 -13.08 29.79 -3.00
CA LYS A 105 -12.63 31.10 -2.50
C LYS A 105 -12.94 32.15 -3.55
N SER A 106 -14.17 32.61 -3.59
CA SER A 106 -14.56 33.87 -4.22
C SER A 106 -15.77 34.33 -3.42
N ASP A 107 -15.64 35.43 -2.68
CA ASP A 107 -16.75 36.34 -2.30
C ASP A 107 -16.26 37.41 -1.29
N ASP A 108 -15.12 38.07 -1.51
CA ASP A 108 -14.81 39.33 -0.80
C ASP A 108 -14.07 40.40 -1.64
N GLU A 109 -13.77 40.17 -2.93
CA GLU A 109 -13.14 41.17 -3.82
C GLU A 109 -13.84 41.35 -5.17
N GLU A 110 -15.17 41.37 -5.21
CA GLU A 110 -15.89 41.86 -6.40
C GLU A 110 -17.04 42.81 -6.05
N MET A 111 -16.66 44.01 -5.61
CA MET A 111 -17.53 45.19 -5.63
C MET A 111 -16.88 46.32 -6.43
N SER A 112 -16.76 46.14 -7.75
CA SER A 112 -17.12 47.17 -8.73
C SER A 112 -16.85 46.65 -10.15
N LEU A 113 -17.91 46.43 -10.93
CA LEU A 113 -18.16 47.10 -12.21
C LEU A 113 -19.44 46.53 -12.83
N ARG A 114 -20.23 47.42 -13.44
CA ARG A 114 -21.57 47.19 -13.97
C ARG A 114 -21.52 46.77 -15.45
N GLU A 115 -22.55 46.01 -15.83
CA GLU A 115 -23.32 46.03 -17.09
C GLU A 115 -22.58 45.84 -18.43
N ALA A 116 -22.78 44.67 -19.06
CA ALA A 116 -23.07 44.56 -20.50
C ALA A 116 -23.65 43.16 -20.83
N GLU A 117 -24.97 43.17 -20.99
CA GLU A 117 -25.88 42.41 -21.85
C GLU A 117 -25.42 41.24 -22.77
N GLU A 118 -26.30 40.22 -22.74
CA GLU A 118 -26.93 39.48 -23.85
C GLU A 118 -26.14 38.50 -24.75
N GLY A 119 -26.56 37.23 -24.65
CA GLY A 119 -26.96 36.47 -25.84
C GLY A 119 -25.97 35.45 -26.39
N ALA A 120 -26.00 34.21 -25.89
CA ALA A 120 -25.58 33.05 -26.68
C ALA A 120 -26.30 31.77 -26.25
N ALA A 121 -27.05 31.19 -27.20
CA ALA A 121 -27.74 29.92 -27.08
C ALA A 121 -26.76 28.73 -26.95
N LEU A 122 -27.09 27.77 -26.09
CA LEU A 122 -26.40 26.48 -26.01
C LEU A 122 -26.99 25.50 -27.04
N PRO A 123 -26.18 24.88 -27.92
CA PRO A 123 -26.65 23.82 -28.79
C PRO A 123 -26.63 22.44 -28.12
N ASP A 124 -27.75 21.74 -28.35
CA ASP A 124 -28.02 20.31 -28.40
C ASP A 124 -27.06 19.29 -27.76
N ASN A 125 -27.66 18.62 -26.78
CA ASN A 125 -27.46 17.26 -26.30
C ASN A 125 -27.08 16.26 -27.41
N LYS A 126 -25.78 16.07 -27.63
CA LYS A 126 -25.24 14.79 -28.11
C LYS A 126 -24.60 14.08 -26.94
N THR A 127 -25.31 13.11 -26.39
CA THR A 127 -24.83 12.17 -25.38
C THR A 127 -23.69 11.35 -25.99
N LYS A 128 -22.49 11.93 -25.93
CA LYS A 128 -21.23 11.27 -26.17
C LYS A 128 -21.04 10.33 -24.98
N TRP A 129 -20.74 9.06 -25.23
CA TRP A 129 -20.30 8.12 -24.20
C TRP A 129 -19.04 8.69 -23.53
N GLY A 130 -19.24 9.48 -22.49
CA GLY A 130 -18.20 10.02 -21.63
C GLY A 130 -18.10 9.14 -20.40
N LEU A 131 -16.89 8.66 -20.11
CA LEU A 131 -16.57 8.18 -18.78
C LEU A 131 -16.86 9.33 -17.81
N PHE A 132 -17.83 9.10 -16.91
CA PHE A 132 -18.14 10.07 -15.88
C PHE A 132 -16.93 10.22 -14.95
N PRO A 133 -16.57 11.45 -14.55
CA PRO A 133 -15.70 11.66 -13.39
C PRO A 133 -16.31 10.91 -12.19
N GLY A 134 -15.56 9.97 -11.62
CA GLY A 134 -16.02 9.12 -10.51
C GLY A 134 -16.36 7.66 -10.86
N ALA A 135 -16.20 7.23 -12.12
CA ALA A 135 -16.27 5.80 -12.44
C ALA A 135 -14.99 5.08 -11.97
N GLU A 136 -15.03 4.49 -10.77
CA GLU A 136 -14.01 3.53 -10.35
C GLU A 136 -14.08 2.28 -11.24
N ARG A 137 -12.93 1.88 -11.78
CA ARG A 137 -12.71 0.47 -12.13
C ARG A 137 -11.65 -0.05 -11.20
N ILE A 138 -12.04 -1.00 -10.35
CA ILE A 138 -11.09 -1.87 -9.69
C ILE A 138 -10.40 -2.63 -10.82
N LEU A 139 -9.16 -2.25 -11.13
CA LEU A 139 -8.25 -3.12 -11.86
C LEU A 139 -7.92 -4.25 -10.91
N ASP A 140 -8.84 -5.21 -10.80
CA ASP A 140 -8.55 -6.44 -10.10
C ASP A 140 -7.47 -7.10 -10.95
N CYS A 141 -6.28 -7.11 -10.38
CA CYS A 141 -5.20 -7.92 -10.87
C CYS A 141 -5.79 -9.32 -10.97
N GLY A 142 -5.87 -9.87 -12.18
CA GLY A 142 -6.00 -11.33 -12.26
C GLY A 142 -4.92 -11.97 -11.37
N PRO A 143 -4.94 -13.30 -11.15
CA PRO A 143 -3.92 -13.98 -10.33
C PRO A 143 -2.45 -13.65 -10.70
N ASN A 144 -2.22 -12.91 -11.79
CA ASN A 144 -1.02 -12.17 -12.08
C ASN A 144 -1.36 -10.68 -12.36
N HIS A 145 -1.08 -9.71 -11.47
CA HIS A 145 -0.43 -8.40 -11.80
C HIS A 145 -0.78 -7.09 -11.02
N MET A 146 0.08 -6.59 -10.09
CA MET A 146 0.10 -5.25 -9.44
C MET A 146 1.30 -4.33 -9.82
N PRO A 147 1.10 -3.02 -10.08
CA PRO A 147 2.11 -2.12 -10.64
C PRO A 147 3.20 -1.65 -9.66
N ASP A 148 4.36 -1.32 -10.26
CA ASP A 148 5.50 -0.63 -9.66
C ASP A 148 5.12 0.76 -9.08
N GLU A 149 5.75 1.09 -7.94
CA GLU A 149 5.72 2.38 -7.25
C GLU A 149 5.93 3.59 -8.17
N LEU A 150 5.25 4.70 -7.86
CA LEU A 150 5.31 5.99 -8.54
C LEU A 150 6.73 6.54 -8.58
N VAL A 151 7.36 6.48 -9.75
CA VAL A 151 8.57 7.26 -10.04
C VAL A 151 8.16 8.72 -10.15
N THR A 152 8.59 9.57 -9.22
CA THR A 152 8.54 11.02 -9.41
C THR A 152 9.52 11.40 -10.52
N GLU A 153 8.98 11.86 -11.64
CA GLU A 153 9.74 12.52 -12.71
C GLU A 153 10.31 13.86 -12.21
N THR A 154 11.42 13.81 -11.48
CA THR A 154 12.37 14.93 -11.50
C THR A 154 13.78 14.35 -11.59
N GLY A 155 14.19 14.05 -12.82
CA GLY A 155 15.57 13.76 -13.17
C GLY A 155 16.45 15.01 -13.06
N GLN A 156 16.70 15.48 -11.84
CA GLN A 156 17.62 16.60 -11.59
C GLN A 156 18.74 16.17 -10.64
N LYS A 157 19.91 15.88 -11.23
CA LYS A 157 21.17 15.77 -10.48
C LYS A 157 21.55 17.17 -9.99
N VAL A 158 21.44 17.41 -8.68
CA VAL A 158 22.09 18.57 -8.04
C VAL A 158 23.51 18.16 -7.71
N LEU A 159 24.49 18.78 -8.37
CA LEU A 159 25.90 18.67 -7.99
C LEU A 159 26.14 19.48 -6.71
N PRO A 160 26.95 18.99 -5.75
CA PRO A 160 27.31 19.77 -4.57
C PRO A 160 28.18 20.97 -4.98
N GLY A 161 27.69 22.17 -4.65
CA GLY A 161 28.49 23.39 -4.67
C GLY A 161 29.63 23.27 -3.67
N LYS A 162 30.84 23.62 -4.13
CA LYS A 162 32.01 23.84 -3.27
C LYS A 162 32.01 25.31 -2.87
N ASP A 163 32.03 25.57 -1.58
CA ASP A 163 32.57 26.78 -0.98
C ASP A 163 33.78 26.38 -0.11
#